data_AF-A0AA48QXE5-F1
#
_entry.id   AF-A0AA48QXE5-F1
#
_cell.length_a   1.000
_cell.length_b   1.000
_cell.length_c   1.000
_cell.angle_alpha   90.00
_cell.angle_beta   90.00
_cell.angle_gamma   90.00
#
_symmetry.space_group_name_H-M   'P 1'
#
loop_
_entity.id
_entity.type
_entity.pdbx_description
1 polymer ?
#
loop_
_entity_poly.entity_id
_entity_poly.type
_entity_poly.pdbx_seq_one_letter_code
_entity_poly.pdbx_strand_id
1 'polypeptide(L)'
;MSAVRQRLEKVASQKEKKVSVDESELPADRKFVVPNFTNKQLLDAIPAHCYERSLFRSSVTLVTDVAIVGTLVYGAYHIEDALSYLNLAELPTKALRIALWTTYCIVCSFWGTGLWVVGHECGHQAFSTSKTINNFIGWIVHSCLLVPYHAWRISHSRHHASTGSLTRDEVFVPHTRSERGLPKPATEDEFIGINVPEESQSLIAEVLDHVPAAMFWTAMYQVAGFPLYLIMNAAGQKRYPKTTNHFFPSSVIFRPSHYWQIIWSDIGLVLVLAGLTYWAKMRSFTEMFLVYGIPYLLVNSWIVMITYLQHTDPTIPHYSDSLWTFPRGALCTIDRTFLGPIGAWAVHGLCETHVLHHVCSKIPHYHAWEATEALKAFIGDHYQRSEENMLVSLWKSHRECLFIEDGADIAFYKNYRGQAQRWGVVQPPADSGVELSS
;
A
#
# COMPACT_ATOMS: atom_id res chain seq x y z
N MET A 1 31.40 -11.69 -10.98
CA MET A 1 31.38 -11.81 -9.50
C MET A 1 32.74 -11.63 -8.81
N SER A 2 33.91 -11.87 -9.44
CA SER A 2 35.24 -11.71 -8.79
C SER A 2 35.74 -10.25 -8.71
N ALA A 3 35.63 -9.47 -9.78
CA ALA A 3 36.12 -8.09 -9.84
C ALA A 3 35.28 -7.09 -8.99
N VAL A 4 33.96 -7.29 -8.94
CA VAL A 4 33.02 -6.47 -8.14
C VAL A 4 33.32 -6.62 -6.66
N ARG A 5 33.54 -7.86 -6.21
CA ARG A 5 33.87 -8.17 -4.81
C ARG A 5 35.21 -7.54 -4.39
N GLN A 6 36.21 -7.59 -5.26
CA GLN A 6 37.49 -6.92 -5.02
C GLN A 6 37.38 -5.40 -4.97
N ARG A 7 36.51 -4.78 -5.77
CA ARG A 7 36.23 -3.33 -5.70
C ARG A 7 35.50 -2.96 -4.41
N LEU A 8 34.49 -3.73 -4.01
CA LEU A 8 33.75 -3.56 -2.75
C LEU A 8 34.68 -3.59 -1.53
N GLU A 9 35.62 -4.53 -1.50
CA GLU A 9 36.62 -4.66 -0.42
C GLU A 9 37.59 -3.47 -0.37
N LYS A 10 37.92 -2.87 -1.52
CA LYS A 10 38.84 -1.73 -1.62
C LYS A 10 38.21 -0.42 -1.11
N VAL A 11 36.93 -0.17 -1.44
CA VAL A 11 36.21 1.05 -0.99
C VAL A 11 35.98 1.01 0.53
N ALA A 12 35.70 -0.16 1.10
CA ALA A 12 35.52 -0.34 2.55
C ALA A 12 36.78 -0.03 3.39
N SER A 13 37.95 0.13 2.77
CA SER A 13 39.24 0.32 3.45
C SER A 13 39.68 1.79 3.65
N GLN A 14 38.92 2.77 3.15
CA GLN A 14 39.28 4.19 3.27
C GLN A 14 38.83 4.79 4.62
N LYS A 15 39.74 5.50 5.30
CA LYS A 15 39.51 6.11 6.63
C LYS A 15 38.63 7.36 6.56
N GLU A 16 37.73 7.45 7.52
CA GLU A 16 36.75 8.51 7.77
C GLU A 16 37.39 9.90 7.97
N LYS A 17 36.83 10.92 7.28
CA LYS A 17 36.85 12.31 7.73
C LYS A 17 35.41 12.70 8.05
N LYS A 18 35.15 13.04 9.31
CA LYS A 18 33.85 13.56 9.76
C LYS A 18 33.73 15.01 9.26
N VAL A 19 33.08 15.20 8.12
CA VAL A 19 32.73 16.52 7.59
C VAL A 19 31.28 16.77 7.96
N SER A 20 31.01 17.78 8.78
CA SER A 20 29.66 18.24 9.09
C SER A 20 29.09 18.94 7.86
N VAL A 21 27.92 18.51 7.41
CA VAL A 21 27.20 19.18 6.31
C VAL A 21 26.64 20.50 6.84
N ASP A 22 26.96 21.60 6.16
CA ASP A 22 26.30 22.87 6.41
C ASP A 22 24.88 22.79 5.82
N GLU A 23 23.85 22.83 6.68
CA GLU A 23 22.45 22.81 6.25
C GLU A 23 22.11 23.93 5.26
N SER A 24 22.89 25.02 5.23
CA SER A 24 22.72 26.13 4.29
C SER A 24 23.15 25.80 2.86
N GLU A 25 23.95 24.76 2.65
CA GLU A 25 24.35 24.27 1.33
C GLU A 25 23.36 23.25 0.73
N LEU A 26 22.37 22.80 1.52
CA LEU A 26 21.39 21.84 1.07
C LEU A 26 20.23 22.48 0.30
N PRO A 27 19.71 21.84 -0.77
CA PRO A 27 18.58 22.38 -1.53
C PRO A 27 17.34 22.55 -0.64
N ALA A 28 16.91 23.79 -0.45
CA ALA A 28 15.79 24.14 0.42
C ALA A 28 14.45 23.52 -0.06
N ASP A 29 14.28 23.36 -1.37
CA ASP A 29 13.12 22.73 -2.01
C ASP A 29 12.97 21.24 -1.69
N ARG A 30 14.05 20.57 -1.26
CA ARG A 30 14.07 19.15 -0.89
C ARG A 30 13.95 18.90 0.61
N LYS A 31 13.91 19.97 1.42
CA LYS A 31 13.81 19.87 2.87
C LYS A 31 12.46 19.27 3.27
N PHE A 32 12.50 18.30 4.18
CA PHE A 32 11.34 17.74 4.86
C PHE A 32 11.43 18.11 6.34
N VAL A 33 10.51 18.95 6.80
CA VAL A 33 10.40 19.25 8.22
C VAL A 33 9.59 18.15 8.89
N VAL A 34 10.15 17.52 9.94
CA VAL A 34 9.44 16.48 10.69
C VAL A 34 8.23 17.08 11.42
N PRO A 35 7.01 16.57 11.17
CA PRO A 35 5.83 17.08 11.86
C PRO A 35 5.89 16.79 13.36
N ASN A 36 5.40 17.75 14.15
CA ASN A 36 5.32 17.66 15.60
C ASN A 36 3.89 17.85 16.12
N PHE A 37 2.94 17.13 15.50
CA PHE A 37 1.54 17.11 15.93
C PHE A 37 1.30 16.05 17.00
N THR A 38 0.33 16.30 17.88
CA THR A 38 -0.25 15.28 18.77
C THR A 38 -1.44 14.59 18.08
N ASN A 39 -1.78 13.37 18.52
CA ASN A 39 -2.99 12.68 18.05
C ASN A 39 -4.24 13.53 18.24
N LYS A 40 -4.34 14.22 19.38
CA LYS A 40 -5.49 15.06 19.71
C LYS A 40 -5.63 16.22 18.71
N GLN A 41 -4.54 16.89 18.36
CA GLN A 41 -4.57 17.97 17.37
C GLN A 41 -5.06 17.50 16.00
N LEU A 42 -4.58 16.34 15.53
CA LEU A 42 -5.01 15.78 14.25
C LEU A 42 -6.50 15.41 14.23
N LEU A 43 -7.01 14.85 15.34
CA LEU A 43 -8.41 14.46 15.45
C LEU A 43 -9.35 15.67 15.66
N ASP A 44 -8.94 16.65 16.48
CA ASP A 44 -9.75 17.86 16.74
C ASP A 44 -9.91 18.75 15.50
N ALA A 45 -9.04 18.59 14.49
CA ALA A 45 -9.18 19.28 13.21
C ALA A 45 -10.35 18.76 12.36
N ILE A 46 -10.87 17.57 12.65
CA ILE A 46 -11.90 16.91 11.85
C ILE A 46 -13.29 17.23 12.41
N PRO A 47 -14.28 17.61 11.57
CA PRO A 47 -15.65 17.85 12.03
C PRO A 47 -16.27 16.65 12.76
N ALA A 48 -16.99 16.92 13.86
CA ALA A 48 -17.50 15.88 14.74
C ALA A 48 -18.47 14.89 14.05
N HIS A 49 -19.29 15.36 13.10
CA HIS A 49 -20.22 14.50 12.37
C HIS A 49 -19.52 13.53 11.42
N CYS A 50 -18.27 13.79 11.01
CA CYS A 50 -17.51 12.86 10.17
C CYS A 50 -17.22 11.53 10.88
N TYR A 51 -17.29 11.48 12.22
CA TYR A 51 -17.13 10.26 13.01
C TYR A 51 -18.40 9.40 13.10
N GLU A 52 -19.53 9.89 12.58
CA GLU A 52 -20.80 9.17 12.62
C GLU A 52 -20.81 8.00 11.62
N ARG A 53 -20.94 6.78 12.17
CA ARG A 53 -20.98 5.54 11.40
C ARG A 53 -22.42 5.07 11.25
N SER A 54 -22.93 5.10 10.03
CA SER A 54 -24.29 4.69 9.65
C SER A 54 -24.28 3.36 8.91
N LEU A 55 -24.87 2.33 9.53
CA LEU A 55 -25.10 1.03 8.90
C LEU A 55 -25.87 1.18 7.60
N PHE A 56 -26.87 2.06 7.56
CA PHE A 56 -27.69 2.27 6.37
C PHE A 56 -26.86 2.80 5.20
N ARG A 57 -26.07 3.86 5.40
CA ARG A 57 -25.23 4.44 4.34
C ARG A 57 -24.20 3.44 3.82
N SER A 58 -23.49 2.77 4.71
CA SER A 58 -22.51 1.75 4.30
C SER A 58 -23.18 0.55 3.59
N SER A 59 -24.39 0.16 4.01
CA SER A 59 -25.15 -0.91 3.33
C SER A 59 -25.62 -0.50 1.95
N VAL A 60 -26.00 0.77 1.74
CA VAL A 60 -26.34 1.28 0.39
C VAL A 60 -25.14 1.17 -0.54
N THR A 61 -23.93 1.53 -0.08
CA THR A 61 -22.69 1.36 -0.86
C THR A 61 -22.46 -0.11 -1.21
N LEU A 62 -22.52 -1.02 -0.22
CA LEU A 62 -22.34 -2.46 -0.45
C LEU A 62 -23.35 -3.02 -1.46
N VAL A 63 -24.64 -2.69 -1.31
CA VAL A 63 -25.69 -3.16 -2.22
C VAL A 63 -25.49 -2.59 -3.63
N THR A 64 -25.05 -1.34 -3.74
CA THR A 64 -24.75 -0.71 -5.04
C THR A 64 -23.62 -1.43 -5.74
N ASP A 65 -22.51 -1.72 -5.06
CA ASP A 65 -21.39 -2.45 -5.65
C ASP A 65 -21.80 -3.87 -6.08
N VAL A 66 -22.54 -4.59 -5.24
CA VAL A 66 -23.05 -5.93 -5.58
C VAL A 66 -23.99 -5.88 -6.79
N ALA A 67 -24.87 -4.88 -6.88
CA ALA A 67 -25.78 -4.72 -8.00
C ALA A 67 -25.03 -4.40 -9.31
N ILE A 68 -23.99 -3.56 -9.25
CA ILE A 68 -23.16 -3.24 -10.41
C ILE A 68 -22.39 -4.48 -10.87
N VAL A 69 -21.71 -5.18 -9.95
CA VAL A 69 -21.01 -6.43 -10.27
C VAL A 69 -21.99 -7.47 -10.85
N GLY A 70 -23.17 -7.63 -10.26
CA GLY A 70 -24.21 -8.54 -10.76
C GLY A 70 -24.70 -8.18 -12.17
N THR A 71 -24.85 -6.88 -12.45
CA THR A 71 -25.23 -6.39 -13.79
C THR A 71 -24.14 -6.66 -14.83
N LEU A 72 -22.87 -6.46 -14.46
CA LEU A 72 -21.72 -6.75 -15.31
C LEU A 72 -21.62 -8.25 -15.60
N VAL A 73 -21.81 -9.10 -14.59
CA VAL A 73 -21.83 -10.57 -14.72
C VAL A 73 -22.98 -11.00 -15.64
N TYR A 74 -24.18 -10.44 -15.45
CA TYR A 74 -25.31 -10.69 -16.34
C TYR A 74 -24.98 -10.31 -17.79
N GLY A 75 -24.41 -9.13 -18.02
CA GLY A 75 -23.95 -8.70 -19.33
C GLY A 75 -22.92 -9.65 -19.95
N ALA A 76 -21.98 -10.17 -19.14
CA ALA A 76 -20.98 -11.14 -19.58
C ALA A 76 -21.61 -12.43 -20.11
N TYR A 77 -22.66 -12.93 -19.44
CA TYR A 77 -23.40 -14.11 -19.88
C TYR A 77 -24.14 -13.93 -21.22
N HIS A 78 -24.41 -12.69 -21.62
CA HIS A 78 -25.06 -12.36 -22.90
C HIS A 78 -24.11 -11.90 -24.00
N ILE A 79 -22.79 -11.93 -23.78
CA ILE A 79 -21.80 -11.56 -24.81
C ILE A 79 -21.97 -12.42 -26.06
N GLU A 80 -22.06 -13.74 -25.92
CA GLU A 80 -22.15 -14.64 -27.07
C GLU A 80 -23.51 -14.51 -27.81
N ASP A 81 -24.59 -14.25 -27.07
CA ASP A 81 -25.90 -13.96 -27.68
C ASP A 81 -25.84 -12.68 -28.53
N ALA A 82 -25.24 -11.62 -27.99
CA ALA A 82 -25.07 -10.35 -28.70
C ALA A 82 -24.19 -10.51 -29.95
N LEU A 83 -23.08 -11.25 -29.85
CA LEU A 83 -22.21 -11.54 -31.00
C LEU A 83 -22.93 -12.35 -32.07
N SER A 84 -23.74 -13.33 -31.67
CA SER A 84 -24.53 -14.15 -32.58
C SER A 84 -25.60 -13.32 -33.30
N TYR A 85 -26.26 -12.41 -32.59
CA TYR A 85 -27.25 -11.49 -33.17
C TYR A 85 -26.63 -10.53 -34.21
N LEU A 86 -25.42 -10.02 -33.95
CA LEU A 86 -24.73 -9.12 -34.89
C LEU A 86 -24.28 -9.84 -36.18
N ASN A 87 -24.13 -11.17 -36.15
CA ASN A 87 -23.81 -12.03 -37.29
C ASN A 87 -22.68 -11.48 -38.19
N LEU A 88 -21.59 -11.04 -37.56
CA LEU A 88 -20.43 -10.48 -38.24
C LEU A 88 -19.53 -11.59 -38.81
N ALA A 89 -18.61 -11.22 -39.70
CA ALA A 89 -17.54 -12.12 -40.14
C ALA A 89 -16.68 -12.61 -38.95
N GLU A 90 -15.95 -13.71 -39.16
CA GLU A 90 -15.21 -14.41 -38.09
C GLU A 90 -14.19 -13.52 -37.36
N LEU A 91 -13.37 -12.76 -38.10
CA LEU A 91 -12.32 -11.94 -37.51
C LEU A 91 -12.89 -10.77 -36.67
N PRO A 92 -13.86 -9.96 -37.16
CA PRO A 92 -14.56 -8.97 -36.33
C PRO A 92 -15.23 -9.56 -35.10
N THR A 93 -15.87 -10.74 -35.22
CA THR A 93 -16.51 -11.42 -34.09
C THR A 93 -15.50 -11.79 -33.02
N LYS A 94 -14.35 -12.36 -33.40
CA LYS A 94 -13.27 -12.68 -32.46
C LYS A 94 -12.71 -11.44 -31.77
N ALA A 95 -12.45 -10.37 -32.52
CA ALA A 95 -11.96 -9.11 -31.96
C ALA A 95 -12.96 -8.51 -30.97
N LEU A 96 -14.25 -8.46 -31.33
CA LEU A 96 -15.29 -7.92 -30.46
C LEU A 96 -15.50 -8.80 -29.21
N ARG A 97 -15.44 -10.12 -29.34
CA ARG A 97 -15.47 -11.05 -28.18
C ARG A 97 -14.36 -10.72 -27.19
N ILE A 98 -13.12 -10.62 -27.68
CA ILE A 98 -11.95 -10.30 -26.83
C ILE A 98 -12.15 -8.94 -26.15
N ALA A 99 -12.59 -7.92 -26.91
CA ALA A 99 -12.83 -6.58 -26.38
C ALA A 99 -13.91 -6.57 -25.29
N LEU A 100 -15.04 -7.25 -25.51
CA LEU A 100 -16.15 -7.31 -24.55
C LEU A 100 -15.75 -8.05 -23.26
N TRP A 101 -15.11 -9.21 -23.38
CA TRP A 101 -14.64 -9.96 -22.21
C TRP A 101 -13.54 -9.21 -21.44
N THR A 102 -12.61 -8.56 -22.13
CA THR A 102 -11.56 -7.73 -21.50
C THR A 102 -12.18 -6.55 -20.77
N THR A 103 -13.14 -5.87 -21.41
CA THR A 103 -13.89 -4.75 -20.81
C THR A 103 -14.63 -5.21 -19.57
N TYR A 104 -15.37 -6.33 -19.64
CA TYR A 104 -16.02 -6.93 -18.49
C TYR A 104 -15.03 -7.17 -17.35
N CYS A 105 -13.89 -7.83 -17.63
CA CYS A 105 -12.92 -8.18 -16.59
C CYS A 105 -12.35 -6.95 -15.89
N ILE A 106 -11.95 -5.93 -16.65
CA ILE A 106 -11.38 -4.69 -16.11
C ILE A 106 -12.43 -3.92 -15.32
N VAL A 107 -13.59 -3.68 -15.91
CA VAL A 107 -14.66 -2.90 -15.28
C VAL A 107 -15.18 -3.61 -14.02
N CYS A 108 -15.46 -4.91 -14.10
CA CYS A 108 -15.86 -5.72 -12.94
C CYS A 108 -14.84 -5.64 -11.80
N SER A 109 -13.55 -5.64 -12.11
CA SER A 109 -12.51 -5.55 -11.09
C SER A 109 -12.48 -4.20 -10.34
N PHE A 110 -12.96 -3.10 -10.91
CA PHE A 110 -13.01 -1.82 -10.18
C PHE A 110 -14.04 -1.85 -9.04
N TRP A 111 -15.27 -2.32 -9.29
CA TRP A 111 -16.25 -2.50 -8.23
C TRP A 111 -15.95 -3.72 -7.34
N GLY A 112 -15.21 -4.71 -7.86
CA GLY A 112 -14.60 -5.75 -7.03
C GLY A 112 -13.60 -5.18 -6.02
N THR A 113 -12.81 -4.18 -6.42
CA THR A 113 -11.96 -3.40 -5.51
C THR A 113 -12.78 -2.56 -4.55
N GLY A 114 -13.90 -1.96 -4.97
CA GLY A 114 -14.88 -1.31 -4.08
C GLY A 114 -15.40 -2.25 -2.98
N LEU A 115 -15.78 -3.47 -3.33
CA LEU A 115 -16.15 -4.51 -2.36
C LEU A 115 -15.00 -4.86 -1.42
N TRP A 116 -13.76 -4.92 -1.92
CA TRP A 116 -12.59 -5.11 -1.08
C TRP A 116 -12.47 -3.99 -0.03
N VAL A 117 -12.69 -2.73 -0.44
CA VAL A 117 -12.69 -1.55 0.43
C VAL A 117 -13.79 -1.62 1.48
N VAL A 118 -14.99 -2.07 1.12
CA VAL A 118 -16.07 -2.30 2.10
C VAL A 118 -15.66 -3.31 3.18
N GLY A 119 -15.01 -4.41 2.79
CA GLY A 119 -14.47 -5.38 3.74
C GLY A 119 -13.32 -4.81 4.59
N HIS A 120 -12.50 -3.93 4.03
CA HIS A 120 -11.46 -3.20 4.75
C HIS A 120 -12.05 -2.23 5.79
N GLU A 121 -13.09 -1.46 5.43
CA GLU A 121 -13.83 -0.59 6.36
C GLU A 121 -14.47 -1.39 7.51
N CYS A 122 -15.01 -2.57 7.21
CA CYS A 122 -15.47 -3.52 8.22
C CYS A 122 -14.34 -3.90 9.17
N GLY A 123 -13.14 -4.17 8.66
CA GLY A 123 -11.92 -4.44 9.43
C GLY A 123 -11.60 -3.33 10.44
N HIS A 124 -11.71 -2.07 9.99
CA HIS A 124 -11.51 -0.87 10.81
C HIS A 124 -12.68 -0.51 11.72
N GLN A 125 -13.80 -1.21 11.59
CA GLN A 125 -15.04 -0.93 12.31
C GLN A 125 -15.70 0.39 11.89
N ALA A 126 -15.44 0.86 10.66
CA ALA A 126 -16.03 2.08 10.11
C ALA A 126 -17.44 1.84 9.52
N PHE A 127 -17.70 0.63 9.01
CA PHE A 127 -18.97 0.28 8.33
C PHE A 127 -20.24 0.48 9.19
N SER A 128 -20.16 0.18 10.49
CA SER A 128 -21.26 0.39 11.44
C SER A 128 -20.75 0.57 12.86
N THR A 129 -21.62 1.01 13.77
CA THR A 129 -21.32 1.08 15.20
C THR A 129 -21.20 -0.31 15.86
N SER A 130 -21.74 -1.37 15.23
CA SER A 130 -21.72 -2.74 15.75
C SER A 130 -20.53 -3.53 15.23
N LYS A 131 -19.63 -3.93 16.15
CA LYS A 131 -18.48 -4.78 15.81
C LYS A 131 -18.89 -6.14 15.24
N THR A 132 -20.01 -6.68 15.73
CA THR A 132 -20.53 -7.97 15.25
C THR A 132 -20.97 -7.88 13.79
N ILE A 133 -21.70 -6.82 13.43
CA ILE A 133 -22.14 -6.60 12.05
C ILE A 133 -20.92 -6.39 11.15
N ASN A 134 -19.99 -5.52 11.56
CA ASN A 134 -18.76 -5.26 10.79
C ASN A 134 -17.99 -6.56 10.54
N ASN A 135 -17.77 -7.37 11.58
CA ASN A 135 -17.03 -8.61 11.42
C ASN A 135 -17.76 -9.64 10.55
N PHE A 136 -19.09 -9.71 10.66
CA PHE A 136 -19.87 -10.63 9.83
C PHE A 136 -19.87 -10.23 8.35
N ILE A 137 -20.16 -8.96 8.06
CA ILE A 137 -20.16 -8.44 6.68
C ILE A 137 -18.75 -8.50 6.09
N GLY A 138 -17.74 -8.05 6.83
CA GLY A 138 -16.34 -8.13 6.41
C GLY A 138 -15.92 -9.56 6.12
N TRP A 139 -16.28 -10.53 6.98
CA TRP A 139 -15.99 -11.94 6.75
C TRP A 139 -16.61 -12.46 5.45
N ILE A 140 -17.87 -12.15 5.16
CA ILE A 140 -18.52 -12.56 3.90
C ILE A 140 -17.80 -11.94 2.70
N VAL A 141 -17.67 -10.61 2.68
CA VAL A 141 -17.18 -9.87 1.51
C VAL A 141 -15.72 -10.22 1.20
N HIS A 142 -14.85 -10.24 2.21
CA HIS A 142 -13.46 -10.62 2.02
C HIS A 142 -13.29 -12.10 1.68
N SER A 143 -14.11 -13.02 2.23
CA SER A 143 -14.06 -14.43 1.82
C SER A 143 -14.40 -14.60 0.34
N CYS A 144 -15.41 -13.90 -0.18
CA CYS A 144 -15.75 -13.90 -1.61
C CYS A 144 -14.60 -13.41 -2.50
N LEU A 145 -13.70 -12.59 -1.94
CA LEU A 145 -12.49 -12.09 -2.59
C LEU A 145 -11.23 -12.87 -2.15
N LEU A 146 -11.40 -14.07 -1.59
CA LEU A 146 -10.32 -14.95 -1.11
C LEU A 146 -9.31 -14.27 -0.15
N VAL A 147 -9.78 -13.27 0.60
CA VAL A 147 -9.02 -12.61 1.66
C VAL A 147 -9.43 -13.22 3.01
N PRO A 148 -8.50 -13.75 3.83
CA PRO A 148 -8.81 -14.27 5.16
C PRO A 148 -9.12 -13.11 6.12
N TYR A 149 -10.36 -12.60 6.11
CA TYR A 149 -10.81 -11.36 6.77
C TYR A 149 -10.18 -11.07 8.14
N HIS A 150 -10.34 -11.97 9.12
CA HIS A 150 -9.82 -11.77 10.47
C HIS A 150 -8.29 -11.74 10.53
N ALA A 151 -7.62 -12.67 9.84
CA ALA A 151 -6.17 -12.70 9.75
C ALA A 151 -5.63 -11.40 9.14
N TRP A 152 -6.20 -10.99 8.02
CA TRP A 152 -5.83 -9.75 7.33
C TRP A 152 -6.12 -8.51 8.18
N ARG A 153 -7.31 -8.35 8.79
CA ARG A 153 -7.61 -7.15 9.61
C ARG A 153 -6.72 -7.04 10.84
N ILE A 154 -6.24 -8.17 11.39
CA ILE A 154 -5.33 -8.17 12.54
C ILE A 154 -3.94 -7.70 12.10
N SER A 155 -3.38 -8.24 11.02
CA SER A 155 -2.08 -7.80 10.50
C SER A 155 -2.14 -6.35 10.01
N HIS A 156 -3.21 -5.99 9.30
CA HIS A 156 -3.47 -4.63 8.84
C HIS A 156 -3.64 -3.62 9.99
N SER A 157 -4.30 -4.00 11.09
CA SER A 157 -4.38 -3.13 12.28
C SER A 157 -3.01 -2.89 12.92
N ARG A 158 -2.06 -3.84 12.83
CA ARG A 158 -0.69 -3.67 13.32
C ARG A 158 0.13 -2.76 12.41
N HIS A 159 -0.07 -2.87 11.09
CA HIS A 159 0.45 -1.92 10.12
C HIS A 159 0.00 -0.50 10.49
N HIS A 160 -1.30 -0.22 10.59
CA HIS A 160 -1.81 1.11 10.98
C HIS A 160 -1.28 1.63 12.33
N ALA A 161 -1.03 0.74 13.29
CA ALA A 161 -0.48 1.12 14.59
C ALA A 161 1.00 1.50 14.53
N SER A 162 1.68 1.20 13.42
CA SER A 162 3.14 1.23 13.29
C SER A 162 3.64 1.76 11.95
N THR A 163 2.75 2.31 11.11
CA THR A 163 3.06 2.75 9.74
C THR A 163 4.28 3.66 9.71
N GLY A 164 5.20 3.43 8.77
CA GLY A 164 6.41 4.23 8.63
C GLY A 164 7.48 3.99 9.71
N SER A 165 7.27 3.07 10.65
CA SER A 165 8.32 2.63 11.58
C SER A 165 9.24 1.60 10.91
N LEU A 166 10.55 1.85 10.96
CA LEU A 166 11.56 0.94 10.39
C LEU A 166 11.60 -0.46 11.04
N THR A 167 11.09 -0.61 12.27
CA THR A 167 11.22 -1.84 13.07
C THR A 167 9.88 -2.46 13.47
N ARG A 168 8.77 -1.71 13.31
CA ARG A 168 7.44 -2.11 13.78
C ARG A 168 6.38 -2.17 12.69
N ASP A 169 6.56 -1.52 11.53
CA ASP A 169 5.61 -1.67 10.41
C ASP A 169 5.56 -3.15 9.96
N GLU A 170 4.41 -3.64 9.52
CA GLU A 170 4.21 -5.05 9.18
C GLU A 170 4.42 -5.36 7.70
N VAL A 171 4.39 -4.39 6.78
CA VAL A 171 4.25 -4.72 5.35
C VAL A 171 4.98 -3.80 4.37
N PHE A 172 5.20 -2.52 4.68
CA PHE A 172 5.88 -1.57 3.78
C PHE A 172 7.25 -1.17 4.32
N VAL A 173 8.02 -2.13 4.85
CA VAL A 173 9.34 -1.88 5.42
C VAL A 173 10.38 -1.82 4.29
N PRO A 174 11.10 -0.69 4.11
CA PRO A 174 12.13 -0.58 3.09
C PRO A 174 13.33 -1.49 3.37
N HIS A 175 13.99 -1.93 2.31
CA HIS A 175 15.29 -2.60 2.46
C HIS A 175 16.39 -1.59 2.80
N THR A 176 17.28 -1.94 3.72
CA THR A 176 18.43 -1.10 4.01
C THR A 176 19.57 -1.31 3.00
N ARG A 177 20.53 -0.38 2.97
CA ARG A 177 21.74 -0.46 2.15
C ARG A 177 22.48 -1.78 2.37
N SER A 178 22.71 -2.17 3.63
CA SER A 178 23.37 -3.43 3.97
C SER A 178 22.59 -4.67 3.50
N GLU A 179 21.26 -4.64 3.56
CA GLU A 179 20.41 -5.73 3.09
C GLU A 179 20.40 -5.89 1.57
N ARG A 180 20.71 -4.82 0.83
CA ARG A 180 20.97 -4.86 -0.62
C ARG A 180 22.39 -5.33 -0.95
N GLY A 181 23.24 -5.57 0.04
CA GLY A 181 24.65 -5.94 -0.16
C GLY A 181 25.51 -4.80 -0.69
N LEU A 182 25.08 -3.55 -0.50
CA LEU A 182 25.83 -2.35 -0.90
C LEU A 182 26.89 -2.01 0.15
N PRO A 183 28.02 -1.39 -0.24
CA PRO A 183 29.03 -0.92 0.72
C PRO A 183 28.46 0.23 1.54
N LYS A 184 29.02 0.48 2.73
CA LYS A 184 28.68 1.65 3.55
C LYS A 184 28.95 2.97 2.80
N PRO A 185 28.19 4.03 3.08
CA PRO A 185 28.44 5.33 2.47
C PRO A 185 29.81 5.87 2.88
N ALA A 186 30.52 6.50 1.93
CA ALA A 186 31.86 7.02 2.17
C ALA A 186 31.84 8.40 2.85
N THR A 187 30.74 9.15 2.70
CA THR A 187 30.57 10.52 3.22
C THR A 187 29.18 10.71 3.82
N GLU A 188 29.03 11.75 4.63
CA GLU A 188 27.72 12.16 5.17
C GLU A 188 26.76 12.60 4.06
N ASP A 189 27.25 13.29 3.03
CA ASP A 189 26.45 13.65 1.84
C ASP A 189 25.92 12.42 1.09
N GLU A 190 26.73 11.36 1.01
CA GLU A 190 26.29 10.08 0.46
C GLU A 190 25.26 9.43 1.39
N PHE A 191 25.45 9.51 2.71
CA PHE A 191 24.49 9.02 3.71
C PHE A 191 23.15 9.77 3.62
N ILE A 192 23.13 11.08 3.38
CA ILE A 192 21.88 11.82 3.15
C ILE A 192 21.32 11.50 1.74
N GLY A 193 22.20 11.26 0.76
CA GLY A 193 21.83 10.96 -0.63
C GLY A 193 21.66 12.21 -1.50
N ILE A 194 22.35 13.31 -1.19
CA ILE A 194 22.27 14.56 -1.96
C ILE A 194 23.44 14.63 -2.95
N ASN A 195 24.68 14.59 -2.45
CA ASN A 195 25.90 14.59 -3.28
C ASN A 195 26.58 13.21 -3.23
N VAL A 196 26.03 12.24 -3.97
CA VAL A 196 26.61 10.90 -4.05
C VAL A 196 27.79 10.89 -5.04
N PRO A 197 29.01 10.47 -4.63
CA PRO A 197 30.16 10.39 -5.53
C PRO A 197 29.92 9.47 -6.74
N GLU A 198 30.43 9.81 -7.92
CA GLU A 198 30.24 9.01 -9.15
C GLU A 198 30.68 7.55 -9.00
N GLU A 199 31.76 7.29 -8.26
CA GLU A 199 32.22 5.92 -7.96
C GLU A 199 31.17 5.14 -7.16
N SER A 200 30.56 5.75 -6.13
CA SER A 200 29.47 5.16 -5.37
C SER A 200 28.23 4.94 -6.24
N GLN A 201 27.87 5.91 -7.10
CA GLN A 201 26.73 5.77 -8.03
C GLN A 201 26.91 4.57 -8.97
N SER A 202 28.11 4.44 -9.57
CA SER A 202 28.50 3.34 -10.46
C SER A 202 28.32 1.98 -9.78
N LEU A 203 28.78 1.86 -8.53
CA LEU A 203 28.72 0.63 -7.77
C LEU A 203 27.30 0.26 -7.35
N ILE A 204 26.48 1.24 -6.95
CA ILE A 204 25.07 1.02 -6.62
C ILE A 204 24.31 0.60 -7.88
N ALA A 205 24.55 1.28 -9.01
CA ALA A 205 23.94 0.94 -10.28
C ALA A 205 24.34 -0.47 -10.76
N GLU A 206 25.59 -0.89 -10.56
CA GLU A 206 26.02 -2.26 -10.91
C GLU A 206 25.24 -3.34 -10.15
N VAL A 207 24.84 -3.07 -8.90
CA VAL A 207 24.09 -4.02 -8.05
C VAL A 207 22.58 -3.94 -8.29
N LEU A 208 22.05 -2.75 -8.59
CA LEU A 208 20.61 -2.49 -8.57
C LEU A 208 19.98 -2.09 -9.91
N ASP A 209 20.76 -1.58 -10.87
CA ASP A 209 20.25 -1.11 -12.17
C ASP A 209 20.06 -2.30 -13.13
N HIS A 210 19.00 -3.06 -12.90
CA HIS A 210 18.62 -4.21 -13.70
C HIS A 210 17.19 -4.05 -14.23
N VAL A 211 17.02 -3.16 -15.21
CA VAL A 211 15.72 -2.80 -15.81
C VAL A 211 14.85 -4.02 -16.17
N PRO A 212 15.36 -5.08 -16.84
CA PRO A 212 14.53 -6.26 -17.15
C PRO A 212 14.08 -7.02 -15.89
N ALA A 213 14.94 -7.13 -14.88
CA ALA A 213 14.61 -7.77 -13.62
C ALA A 213 13.58 -6.94 -12.83
N ALA A 214 13.69 -5.62 -12.83
CA ALA A 214 12.72 -4.73 -12.22
C ALA A 214 11.32 -4.85 -12.86
N MET A 215 11.24 -4.93 -14.20
CA MET A 215 9.97 -5.17 -14.91
C MET A 215 9.35 -6.52 -14.56
N PHE A 216 10.18 -7.58 -14.57
CA PHE A 216 9.72 -8.92 -14.18
C PHE A 216 9.21 -8.95 -12.74
N TRP A 217 9.95 -8.33 -11.81
CA TRP A 217 9.59 -8.30 -10.40
C TRP A 217 8.35 -7.46 -10.15
N THR A 218 8.19 -6.34 -10.85
CA THR A 218 6.96 -5.52 -10.80
C THR A 218 5.76 -6.34 -11.25
N ALA A 219 5.87 -7.07 -12.37
CA ALA A 219 4.79 -7.93 -12.86
C ALA A 219 4.47 -9.07 -11.89
N MET A 220 5.49 -9.73 -11.33
CA MET A 220 5.32 -10.77 -10.31
C MET A 220 4.67 -10.22 -9.05
N TYR A 221 5.05 -9.02 -8.63
CA TYR A 221 4.47 -8.35 -7.47
C TYR A 221 2.97 -8.08 -7.69
N GLN A 222 2.57 -7.60 -8.87
CA GLN A 222 1.16 -7.33 -9.17
C GLN A 222 0.29 -8.61 -9.26
N VAL A 223 0.85 -9.73 -9.71
CA VAL A 223 0.09 -10.99 -9.87
C VAL A 223 0.12 -11.86 -8.62
N ALA A 224 1.27 -11.95 -7.96
CA ALA A 224 1.51 -12.89 -6.86
C ALA A 224 1.79 -12.22 -5.51
N GLY A 225 1.96 -10.89 -5.46
CA GLY A 225 2.34 -10.18 -4.24
C GLY A 225 1.38 -10.43 -3.07
N PHE A 226 0.07 -10.28 -3.29
CA PHE A 226 -0.92 -10.51 -2.25
C PHE A 226 -1.02 -11.99 -1.81
N PRO A 227 -1.13 -12.98 -2.73
CA PRO A 227 -1.06 -14.39 -2.35
C PRO A 227 0.22 -14.75 -1.58
N LEU A 228 1.40 -14.27 -2.01
CA LEU A 228 2.67 -14.53 -1.33
C LEU A 228 2.73 -13.85 0.05
N TYR A 229 2.14 -12.66 0.20
CA TYR A 229 1.98 -12.04 1.51
C TYR A 229 1.13 -12.90 2.45
N LEU A 230 0.02 -13.47 1.96
CA LEU A 230 -0.81 -14.34 2.79
C LEU A 230 -0.11 -15.66 3.15
N ILE A 231 0.52 -16.32 2.18
CA ILE A 231 1.09 -17.68 2.32
C ILE A 231 2.41 -17.71 3.07
N MET A 232 3.26 -16.69 2.90
CA MET A 232 4.62 -16.69 3.45
C MET A 232 5.06 -15.34 4.03
N ASN A 233 4.12 -14.40 4.18
CA ASN A 233 4.40 -13.07 4.72
C ASN A 233 5.55 -12.38 3.98
N ALA A 234 5.57 -12.47 2.64
CA ALA A 234 6.70 -12.07 1.80
C ALA A 234 7.12 -10.60 1.95
N ALA A 235 6.17 -9.71 2.25
CA ALA A 235 6.42 -8.29 2.51
C ALA A 235 6.60 -7.97 4.01
N GLY A 236 6.61 -9.00 4.86
CA GLY A 236 6.66 -8.89 6.31
C GLY A 236 8.02 -8.53 6.89
N GLN A 237 8.02 -8.23 8.19
CA GLN A 237 9.23 -8.02 8.97
C GLN A 237 10.21 -9.21 8.87
N LYS A 238 11.46 -8.93 8.49
CA LYS A 238 12.50 -9.96 8.28
C LYS A 238 12.88 -10.74 9.53
N ARG A 239 12.62 -10.20 10.72
CA ARG A 239 12.82 -10.90 12.00
C ARG A 239 11.82 -12.04 12.23
N TYR A 240 10.72 -12.08 11.46
CA TYR A 240 9.74 -13.13 11.61
C TYR A 240 10.25 -14.47 11.05
N PRO A 241 9.85 -15.61 11.64
CA PRO A 241 10.18 -16.91 11.09
C PRO A 241 9.68 -17.05 9.66
N LYS A 242 10.43 -17.75 8.79
CA LYS A 242 10.04 -18.02 7.39
C LYS A 242 8.72 -18.80 7.23
N THR A 243 8.24 -19.43 8.30
CA THR A 243 6.96 -20.15 8.36
C THR A 243 5.76 -19.25 8.61
N THR A 244 5.97 -17.95 8.83
CA THR A 244 4.93 -16.98 9.14
C THR A 244 3.95 -16.82 7.98
N ASN A 245 2.66 -16.96 8.28
CA ASN A 245 1.58 -16.85 7.30
C ASN A 245 0.25 -16.44 7.94
N HIS A 246 -0.73 -16.11 7.11
CA HIS A 246 -2.03 -15.61 7.53
C HIS A 246 -3.08 -16.70 7.81
N PHE A 247 -2.73 -17.97 7.66
CA PHE A 247 -3.65 -19.10 7.83
C PHE A 247 -3.42 -19.88 9.12
N PHE A 248 -2.21 -19.84 9.70
CA PHE A 248 -1.91 -20.56 10.93
C PHE A 248 -2.17 -19.70 12.17
N PRO A 249 -3.06 -20.12 13.09
CA PRO A 249 -3.35 -19.36 14.31
C PRO A 249 -2.14 -19.16 15.24
N SER A 250 -1.11 -19.99 15.10
CA SER A 250 0.15 -19.94 15.86
C SER A 250 1.20 -19.03 15.23
N SER A 251 0.94 -18.42 14.06
CA SER A 251 1.86 -17.45 13.44
C SER A 251 2.16 -16.28 14.38
N VAL A 252 3.39 -15.76 14.33
CA VAL A 252 3.88 -14.64 15.16
C VAL A 252 3.08 -13.35 14.99
N ILE A 253 2.30 -13.25 13.90
CA ILE A 253 1.39 -12.14 13.63
C ILE A 253 0.18 -12.14 14.59
N PHE A 254 -0.13 -13.28 15.23
CA PHE A 254 -1.34 -13.46 16.02
C PHE A 254 -1.06 -13.67 17.50
N ARG A 255 -1.99 -13.22 18.34
CA ARG A 255 -2.02 -13.55 19.77
C ARG A 255 -2.83 -14.83 19.97
N PRO A 256 -2.60 -15.62 21.04
CA PRO A 256 -3.41 -16.81 21.31
C PRO A 256 -4.93 -16.55 21.36
N SER A 257 -5.33 -15.37 21.83
CA SER A 257 -6.74 -14.93 21.85
C SER A 257 -7.38 -14.75 20.47
N HIS A 258 -6.60 -14.73 19.39
CA HIS A 258 -7.10 -14.61 18.03
C HIS A 258 -7.43 -15.97 17.39
N TYR A 259 -7.14 -17.09 18.06
CA TYR A 259 -7.23 -18.43 17.48
C TYR A 259 -8.50 -18.67 16.67
N TRP A 260 -9.67 -18.51 17.29
CA TRP A 260 -10.95 -18.75 16.63
C TRP A 260 -11.26 -17.75 15.50
N GLN A 261 -10.72 -16.54 15.56
CA GLN A 261 -10.89 -15.56 14.49
C GLN A 261 -10.16 -16.03 13.21
N ILE A 262 -8.96 -16.60 13.37
CA ILE A 262 -8.19 -17.15 12.24
C ILE A 262 -8.90 -18.38 11.66
N ILE A 263 -9.38 -19.30 12.51
CA ILE A 263 -10.17 -20.46 12.04
C ILE A 263 -11.41 -20.02 11.26
N TRP A 264 -12.14 -18.99 11.73
CA TRP A 264 -13.28 -18.46 10.99
C TRP A 264 -12.89 -17.92 9.62
N SER A 265 -11.78 -17.17 9.51
CA SER A 265 -11.25 -16.75 8.21
C SER A 265 -11.03 -17.93 7.27
N ASP A 266 -10.37 -18.99 7.73
CA ASP A 266 -10.05 -20.15 6.91
C ASP A 266 -11.32 -20.88 6.44
N ILE A 267 -12.33 -21.01 7.33
CA ILE A 267 -13.64 -21.57 6.97
C ILE A 267 -14.27 -20.77 5.81
N GLY A 268 -14.23 -19.44 5.87
CA GLY A 268 -14.76 -18.58 4.82
C GLY A 268 -14.10 -18.85 3.46
N LEU A 269 -12.77 -18.98 3.45
CA LEU A 269 -12.02 -19.31 2.24
C LEU A 269 -12.35 -20.70 1.71
N VAL A 270 -12.42 -21.71 2.57
CA VAL A 270 -12.77 -23.09 2.18
C VAL A 270 -14.17 -23.13 1.57
N LEU A 271 -15.14 -22.41 2.13
CA LEU A 271 -16.50 -22.34 1.58
C LEU A 271 -16.53 -21.75 0.17
N VAL A 272 -15.81 -20.64 -0.04
CA VAL A 272 -15.74 -19.99 -1.37
C VAL A 272 -15.00 -20.87 -2.36
N LEU A 273 -13.85 -21.45 -2.00
CA LEU A 273 -13.11 -22.38 -2.85
C LEU A 273 -13.93 -23.63 -3.21
N ALA A 274 -14.72 -24.16 -2.27
CA ALA A 274 -15.64 -25.26 -2.53
C ALA A 274 -16.73 -24.85 -3.52
N GLY A 275 -17.32 -23.66 -3.36
CA GLY A 275 -18.29 -23.09 -4.30
C GLY A 275 -17.75 -22.91 -5.71
N LEU A 276 -16.54 -22.34 -5.84
CA LEU A 276 -15.85 -22.17 -7.13
C LEU A 276 -15.52 -23.52 -7.77
N THR A 277 -15.08 -24.49 -6.98
CA THR A 277 -14.81 -25.86 -7.45
C THR A 277 -16.09 -26.54 -7.94
N TYR A 278 -17.19 -26.37 -7.20
CA TYR A 278 -18.49 -26.89 -7.60
C TYR A 278 -18.98 -26.25 -8.90
N TRP A 279 -18.90 -24.92 -9.04
CA TRP A 279 -19.22 -24.21 -10.28
C TRP A 279 -18.39 -24.73 -11.47
N ALA A 280 -17.06 -24.83 -11.30
CA ALA A 280 -16.17 -25.32 -12.35
C ALA A 280 -16.51 -26.75 -12.79
N LYS A 281 -16.95 -27.62 -11.87
CA LYS A 281 -17.38 -28.99 -12.17
C LYS A 281 -18.74 -29.07 -12.85
N MET A 282 -19.70 -28.23 -12.43
CA MET A 282 -21.08 -28.28 -12.94
C MET A 282 -21.27 -27.57 -14.28
N ARG A 283 -20.44 -26.56 -14.58
CA ARG A 283 -20.51 -25.78 -15.82
C ARG A 283 -19.23 -25.92 -16.64
N SER A 284 -18.18 -25.18 -16.28
CA SER A 284 -16.83 -25.39 -16.79
C SER A 284 -15.82 -24.57 -15.98
N PHE A 285 -14.56 -25.02 -15.96
CA PHE A 285 -13.47 -24.22 -15.41
C PHE A 285 -13.31 -22.89 -16.16
N THR A 286 -13.38 -22.91 -17.50
CA THR A 286 -13.20 -21.71 -18.34
C THR A 286 -14.23 -20.63 -18.01
N GLU A 287 -15.50 -20.99 -17.86
CA GLU A 287 -16.55 -20.03 -17.48
C GLU A 287 -16.28 -19.43 -16.11
N MET A 288 -16.05 -20.26 -15.08
CA MET A 288 -15.73 -19.79 -13.73
C MET A 288 -14.50 -18.88 -13.73
N PHE A 289 -13.45 -19.27 -14.47
CA PHE A 289 -12.22 -18.50 -14.52
C PHE A 289 -12.37 -17.17 -15.25
N LEU A 290 -13.13 -17.10 -16.35
CA LEU A 290 -13.40 -15.84 -17.06
C LEU A 290 -14.32 -14.91 -16.26
N VAL A 291 -15.38 -15.46 -15.65
CA VAL A 291 -16.39 -14.67 -14.94
C VAL A 291 -15.91 -14.24 -13.56
N TYR A 292 -15.19 -15.09 -12.81
CA TYR A 292 -14.71 -14.80 -11.46
C TYR A 292 -13.18 -14.69 -11.38
N GLY A 293 -12.46 -15.66 -11.92
CA GLY A 293 -11.00 -15.79 -11.75
C GLY A 293 -10.20 -14.59 -12.24
N ILE A 294 -10.40 -14.14 -13.48
CA ILE A 294 -9.68 -12.99 -14.05
C ILE A 294 -10.05 -11.68 -13.32
N PRO A 295 -11.34 -11.33 -13.11
CA PRO A 295 -11.68 -10.16 -12.29
C PRO A 295 -11.06 -10.19 -10.91
N TYR A 296 -11.08 -11.36 -10.23
CA TYR A 296 -10.42 -11.54 -8.93
C TYR A 296 -8.91 -11.23 -8.98
N LEU A 297 -8.18 -11.74 -9.98
CA LEU A 297 -6.76 -11.46 -10.14
C LEU A 297 -6.49 -9.97 -10.38
N LEU A 298 -7.38 -9.30 -11.13
CA LEU A 298 -7.30 -7.85 -11.33
C LEU A 298 -7.58 -7.07 -10.04
N VAL A 299 -8.57 -7.47 -9.24
CA VAL A 299 -8.82 -6.86 -7.90
C VAL A 299 -7.55 -6.92 -7.04
N ASN A 300 -6.87 -8.08 -7.02
CA ASN A 300 -5.60 -8.23 -6.30
C ASN A 300 -4.52 -7.29 -6.84
N SER A 301 -4.36 -7.23 -8.16
CA SER A 301 -3.43 -6.32 -8.83
C SER A 301 -3.70 -4.85 -8.46
N TRP A 302 -4.97 -4.41 -8.48
CA TRP A 302 -5.32 -3.04 -8.10
C TRP A 302 -5.00 -2.74 -6.63
N ILE A 303 -5.37 -3.62 -5.70
CA ILE A 303 -5.09 -3.42 -4.27
C ILE A 303 -3.59 -3.39 -3.99
N VAL A 304 -2.82 -4.29 -4.60
CA VAL A 304 -1.35 -4.31 -4.46
C VAL A 304 -0.76 -3.00 -4.98
N MET A 305 -1.13 -2.57 -6.19
CA MET A 305 -0.67 -1.30 -6.76
C MET A 305 -1.04 -0.09 -5.89
N ILE A 306 -2.31 0.02 -5.50
CA ILE A 306 -2.83 1.16 -4.73
C ILE A 306 -2.09 1.27 -3.40
N THR A 307 -2.07 0.18 -2.62
CA THR A 307 -1.46 0.20 -1.29
C THR A 307 0.06 0.37 -1.36
N TYR A 308 0.74 -0.24 -2.35
CA TYR A 308 2.16 0.01 -2.59
C TYR A 308 2.43 1.50 -2.84
N LEU A 309 1.68 2.15 -3.73
CA LEU A 309 1.90 3.56 -4.08
C LEU A 309 1.52 4.57 -3.01
N GLN A 310 0.64 4.17 -2.10
CA GLN A 310 0.25 4.95 -0.94
C GLN A 310 1.32 4.95 0.16
N HIS A 311 2.15 3.91 0.19
CA HIS A 311 3.14 3.66 1.24
C HIS A 311 4.59 3.64 0.75
N THR A 312 4.82 3.66 -0.56
CA THR A 312 6.14 3.62 -1.19
C THR A 312 6.26 4.76 -2.20
N ASP A 313 6.84 5.87 -1.75
CA ASP A 313 7.14 7.03 -2.56
C ASP A 313 8.45 7.69 -2.06
N PRO A 314 9.31 8.21 -2.95
CA PRO A 314 10.56 8.85 -2.54
C PRO A 314 10.39 10.13 -1.72
N THR A 315 9.18 10.69 -1.65
CA THR A 315 8.87 11.92 -0.91
C THR A 315 8.37 11.70 0.52
N ILE A 316 8.09 10.45 0.91
CA ILE A 316 7.61 10.12 2.27
C ILE A 316 8.75 9.53 3.13
N PRO A 317 8.87 9.94 4.40
CA PRO A 317 9.92 9.44 5.29
C PRO A 317 9.53 8.11 5.93
N HIS A 318 10.54 7.43 6.47
CA HIS A 318 10.42 6.38 7.48
C HIS A 318 11.22 6.79 8.72
N TYR A 319 10.77 6.36 9.90
CA TYR A 319 11.37 6.77 11.17
C TYR A 319 11.95 5.61 11.94
N SER A 320 13.11 5.84 12.56
CA SER A 320 13.64 4.98 13.62
C SER A 320 12.74 5.00 14.85
N ASP A 321 12.95 4.07 15.78
CA ASP A 321 12.17 4.03 17.02
C ASP A 321 12.37 5.25 17.93
N SER A 322 13.48 5.99 17.78
CA SER A 322 13.77 7.18 18.58
C SER A 322 12.87 8.37 18.17
N LEU A 323 12.55 8.48 16.88
CA LEU A 323 11.74 9.58 16.34
C LEU A 323 10.29 9.17 16.02
N TRP A 324 9.99 7.89 15.87
CA TRP A 324 8.65 7.48 15.50
C TRP A 324 7.63 7.83 16.60
N THR A 325 6.54 8.47 16.18
CA THR A 325 5.31 8.63 16.96
C THR A 325 4.13 8.27 16.07
N PHE A 326 2.97 7.95 16.65
CA PHE A 326 1.78 7.64 15.85
C PHE A 326 1.42 8.76 14.84
N PRO A 327 1.38 10.07 15.22
CA PRO A 327 1.15 11.16 14.26
C PRO A 327 2.13 11.17 13.10
N ARG A 328 3.42 10.99 13.39
CA ARG A 328 4.47 10.98 12.37
C ARG A 328 4.28 9.81 11.41
N GLY A 329 4.07 8.61 11.94
CA GLY A 329 3.81 7.41 11.16
C GLY A 329 2.53 7.47 10.32
N ALA A 330 1.44 7.99 10.88
CA ALA A 330 0.17 8.14 10.17
C ALA A 330 0.27 9.09 8.97
N LEU A 331 1.17 10.07 9.03
CA LEU A 331 1.46 11.01 7.94
C LEU A 331 2.54 10.50 6.96
N CYS A 332 3.12 9.31 7.18
CA CYS A 332 4.03 8.64 6.24
C CYS A 332 3.29 7.96 5.08
N THR A 333 2.28 8.62 4.53
CA THR A 333 1.47 8.10 3.43
C THR A 333 1.14 9.22 2.45
N ILE A 334 0.72 8.86 1.24
CA ILE A 334 0.43 9.81 0.17
C ILE A 334 -0.91 9.50 -0.50
N ASP A 335 -1.73 10.53 -0.69
CA ASP A 335 -2.96 10.43 -1.45
C ASP A 335 -2.68 10.44 -2.96
N ARG A 336 -3.44 9.62 -3.70
CA ARG A 336 -3.30 9.41 -5.15
C ARG A 336 -4.64 9.63 -5.84
N THR A 337 -4.59 9.91 -7.14
CA THR A 337 -5.80 9.98 -7.98
C THR A 337 -5.94 8.71 -8.81
N PHE A 338 -6.98 7.90 -8.54
CA PHE A 338 -7.23 6.67 -9.29
C PHE A 338 -8.32 6.86 -10.34
N LEU A 339 -7.94 6.82 -11.63
CA LEU A 339 -8.86 6.91 -12.79
C LEU A 339 -9.84 8.10 -12.74
N GLY A 340 -9.44 9.21 -12.12
CA GLY A 340 -10.26 10.40 -11.98
C GLY A 340 -11.55 10.14 -11.16
N PRO A 341 -12.65 10.88 -11.45
CA PRO A 341 -13.88 10.79 -10.65
C PRO A 341 -14.53 9.41 -10.63
N ILE A 342 -14.40 8.64 -11.71
CA ILE A 342 -15.02 7.31 -11.82
C ILE A 342 -14.29 6.31 -10.92
N GLY A 343 -12.95 6.33 -10.90
CA GLY A 343 -12.20 5.44 -10.02
C GLY A 343 -12.41 5.81 -8.55
N ALA A 344 -12.36 7.09 -8.21
CA ALA A 344 -12.69 7.58 -6.88
C ALA A 344 -14.06 7.09 -6.39
N TRP A 345 -15.07 7.04 -7.27
CA TRP A 345 -16.37 6.47 -6.94
C TRP A 345 -16.33 4.94 -6.81
N ALA A 346 -15.72 4.24 -7.77
CA ALA A 346 -15.68 2.78 -7.80
C ALA A 346 -14.90 2.15 -6.63
N VAL A 347 -13.92 2.87 -6.06
CA VAL A 347 -13.10 2.40 -4.92
C VAL A 347 -13.32 3.21 -3.65
N HIS A 348 -14.43 3.95 -3.56
CA HIS A 348 -14.88 4.68 -2.37
C HIS A 348 -13.85 5.68 -1.80
N GLY A 349 -13.11 6.35 -2.68
CA GLY A 349 -12.11 7.35 -2.29
C GLY A 349 -10.87 6.76 -1.61
N LEU A 350 -10.66 5.43 -1.67
CA LEU A 350 -9.52 4.76 -1.05
C LEU A 350 -8.19 5.45 -1.37
N CYS A 351 -8.01 5.88 -2.63
CA CYS A 351 -6.79 6.50 -3.10
C CYS A 351 -6.68 7.97 -2.66
N GLU A 352 -7.81 8.67 -2.62
CA GLU A 352 -7.89 10.12 -2.44
C GLU A 352 -7.96 10.58 -0.99
N THR A 353 -8.23 9.66 -0.04
CA THR A 353 -8.39 9.98 1.39
C THR A 353 -7.54 9.09 2.31
N HIS A 354 -6.42 8.57 1.83
CA HIS A 354 -5.61 7.58 2.53
C HIS A 354 -4.79 8.15 3.69
N VAL A 355 -4.30 9.39 3.56
CA VAL A 355 -3.63 10.10 4.67
C VAL A 355 -4.58 10.23 5.85
N LEU A 356 -5.81 10.67 5.61
CA LEU A 356 -6.86 10.70 6.63
C LEU A 356 -7.12 9.31 7.19
N HIS A 357 -7.21 8.29 6.33
CA HIS A 357 -7.45 6.91 6.73
C HIS A 357 -6.39 6.41 7.72
N HIS A 358 -5.13 6.80 7.57
CA HIS A 358 -4.09 6.48 8.55
C HIS A 358 -4.19 7.28 9.85
N VAL A 359 -4.57 8.55 9.78
CA VAL A 359 -4.85 9.37 10.97
C VAL A 359 -6.04 8.83 11.76
N CYS A 360 -7.13 8.44 11.09
CA CYS A 360 -8.32 7.87 11.70
C CYS A 360 -9.12 6.94 10.77
N SER A 361 -8.73 5.67 10.72
CA SER A 361 -9.38 4.65 9.89
C SER A 361 -10.83 4.29 10.28
N LYS A 362 -11.36 4.86 11.36
CA LYS A 362 -12.76 4.64 11.79
C LYS A 362 -13.75 5.58 11.13
N ILE A 363 -13.28 6.61 10.44
CA ILE A 363 -14.13 7.51 9.66
C ILE A 363 -14.59 6.74 8.42
N PRO A 364 -15.91 6.62 8.17
CA PRO A 364 -16.42 5.91 7.01
C PRO A 364 -16.15 6.71 5.71
N HIS A 365 -16.03 6.01 4.58
CA HIS A 365 -15.67 6.58 3.28
C HIS A 365 -16.56 7.77 2.86
N TYR A 366 -17.86 7.75 3.17
CA TYR A 366 -18.78 8.85 2.82
C TYR A 366 -18.56 10.13 3.63
N HIS A 367 -17.78 10.08 4.71
CA HIS A 367 -17.31 11.26 5.45
C HIS A 367 -15.83 11.53 5.26
N ALA A 368 -15.08 10.60 4.67
CA ALA A 368 -13.64 10.71 4.50
C ALA A 368 -13.23 11.93 3.65
N TRP A 369 -14.00 12.28 2.62
CA TRP A 369 -13.71 13.44 1.77
C TRP A 369 -13.69 14.76 2.54
N GLU A 370 -14.74 15.02 3.33
CA GLU A 370 -14.84 16.23 4.14
C GLU A 370 -13.77 16.26 5.24
N ALA A 371 -13.57 15.12 5.91
CA ALA A 371 -12.55 14.99 6.94
C ALA A 371 -11.12 15.17 6.38
N THR A 372 -10.86 14.75 5.13
CA THR A 372 -9.57 14.95 4.46
C THR A 372 -9.32 16.42 4.19
N GLU A 373 -10.31 17.17 3.69
CA GLU A 373 -10.14 18.60 3.46
C GLU A 373 -9.91 19.37 4.77
N ALA A 374 -10.60 19.00 5.84
CA ALA A 374 -10.38 19.59 7.16
C ALA A 374 -8.98 19.28 7.71
N LEU A 375 -8.54 18.02 7.61
CA LEU A 375 -7.20 17.60 8.02
C LEU A 375 -6.11 18.33 7.20
N LYS A 376 -6.28 18.39 5.88
CA LYS A 376 -5.36 19.08 4.96
C LYS A 376 -5.24 20.56 5.29
N ALA A 377 -6.35 21.24 5.59
CA ALA A 377 -6.33 22.64 6.02
C ALA A 377 -5.56 22.84 7.33
N PHE A 378 -5.56 21.85 8.23
CA PHE A 378 -4.85 21.92 9.51
C PHE A 378 -3.35 21.61 9.39
N ILE A 379 -2.95 20.57 8.65
CA ILE A 379 -1.54 20.13 8.59
C ILE A 379 -0.74 20.82 7.48
N GLY A 380 -1.38 21.55 6.57
CA GLY A 380 -0.73 22.37 5.54
C GLY A 380 0.26 21.57 4.70
N ASP A 381 1.49 22.07 4.60
CA ASP A 381 2.57 21.51 3.77
C ASP A 381 2.99 20.07 4.15
N HIS A 382 2.54 19.57 5.30
CA HIS A 382 2.77 18.17 5.69
C HIS A 382 1.83 17.19 4.96
N TYR A 383 0.72 17.64 4.38
CA TYR A 383 -0.19 16.77 3.63
C TYR A 383 0.43 16.35 2.29
N GLN A 384 0.61 15.04 2.06
CA GLN A 384 1.20 14.51 0.84
C GLN A 384 0.12 14.04 -0.14
N ARG A 385 0.19 14.53 -1.38
CA ARG A 385 -0.70 14.12 -2.47
C ARG A 385 0.02 14.17 -3.81
N SER A 386 -0.34 13.26 -4.71
CA SER A 386 0.10 13.26 -6.10
C SER A 386 -1.06 12.93 -7.04
N GLU A 387 -1.22 13.76 -8.07
CA GLU A 387 -2.20 13.55 -9.15
C GLU A 387 -1.56 12.87 -10.38
N GLU A 388 -0.31 12.43 -10.25
CA GLU A 388 0.37 11.68 -11.30
C GLU A 388 -0.39 10.37 -11.60
N ASN A 389 -0.41 10.01 -12.88
CA ASN A 389 -0.96 8.73 -13.31
C ASN A 389 -0.32 7.57 -12.53
N MET A 390 -1.15 6.77 -11.84
CA MET A 390 -0.65 5.74 -10.93
C MET A 390 0.19 4.65 -11.63
N LEU A 391 0.02 4.38 -12.93
CA LEU A 391 0.91 3.45 -13.64
C LEU A 391 2.30 4.07 -13.88
N VAL A 392 2.36 5.38 -14.13
CA VAL A 392 3.62 6.13 -14.19
C VAL A 392 4.27 6.18 -12.82
N SER A 393 3.52 6.47 -11.77
CA SER A 393 4.04 6.45 -10.39
C SER A 393 4.52 5.05 -10.00
N LEU A 394 3.80 3.99 -10.40
CA LEU A 394 4.22 2.60 -10.13
C LEU A 394 5.60 2.32 -10.72
N TRP A 395 5.81 2.71 -11.97
CA TRP A 395 7.08 2.58 -12.65
C TRP A 395 8.19 3.40 -11.97
N LYS A 396 7.89 4.64 -11.58
CA LYS A 396 8.84 5.51 -10.87
C LYS A 396 9.20 4.97 -9.49
N SER A 397 8.23 4.61 -8.66
CA SER A 397 8.47 4.08 -7.31
C SER A 397 9.35 2.84 -7.35
N HIS A 398 9.15 1.91 -8.30
CA HIS A 398 10.01 0.74 -8.44
C HIS A 398 11.48 1.06 -8.80
N ARG A 399 11.76 2.25 -9.34
CA ARG A 399 13.12 2.70 -9.73
C ARG A 399 13.74 3.66 -8.72
N GLU A 400 12.91 4.45 -8.04
CA GLU A 400 13.35 5.45 -7.07
C GLU A 400 13.38 4.90 -5.63
N CYS A 401 12.57 3.88 -5.31
CA CYS A 401 12.43 3.32 -3.96
C CYS A 401 13.20 2.02 -3.76
N LEU A 402 14.53 2.06 -3.93
CA LEU A 402 15.33 0.83 -3.92
C LEU A 402 15.85 0.45 -2.53
N PHE A 403 16.32 1.42 -1.76
CA PHE A 403 16.84 1.20 -0.41
C PHE A 403 16.82 2.46 0.45
N ILE A 404 17.08 2.30 1.74
CA ILE A 404 17.33 3.38 2.70
C ILE A 404 18.69 3.18 3.40
N GLU A 405 19.21 4.21 4.07
CA GLU A 405 20.44 4.05 4.86
C GLU A 405 20.23 3.31 6.18
N ASP A 406 21.21 2.47 6.53
CA ASP A 406 21.27 1.83 7.83
C ASP A 406 21.47 2.88 8.94
N GLY A 407 20.67 2.81 10.00
CA GLY A 407 20.82 3.68 11.17
C GLY A 407 20.32 5.12 11.00
N ALA A 408 19.67 5.46 9.88
CA ALA A 408 19.04 6.76 9.71
C ALA A 408 17.83 6.94 10.64
N ASP A 409 17.79 8.06 11.37
CA ASP A 409 16.65 8.40 12.22
C ASP A 409 15.43 8.89 11.39
N ILE A 410 15.71 9.59 10.28
CA ILE A 410 14.74 9.95 9.24
C ILE A 410 15.24 9.39 7.92
N ALA A 411 14.63 8.31 7.46
CA ALA A 411 15.05 7.59 6.26
C ALA A 411 14.16 7.97 5.07
N PHE A 412 14.80 8.37 3.97
CA PHE A 412 14.16 8.49 2.65
C PHE A 412 14.70 7.44 1.71
N TYR A 413 13.85 7.01 0.79
CA TYR A 413 14.25 6.10 -0.27
C TYR A 413 15.32 6.70 -1.17
N LYS A 414 16.21 5.82 -1.63
CA LYS A 414 17.29 6.10 -2.57
C LYS A 414 17.17 5.28 -3.84
N ASN A 415 17.46 5.93 -4.96
CA ASN A 415 17.43 5.32 -6.27
C ASN A 415 18.74 4.60 -6.62
N TYR A 416 18.87 4.14 -7.87
CA TYR A 416 20.03 3.38 -8.35
C TYR A 416 21.33 4.20 -8.39
N ARG A 417 21.26 5.53 -8.19
CA ARG A 417 22.40 6.43 -8.01
C ARG A 417 22.65 6.76 -6.53
N GLY A 418 21.95 6.10 -5.60
CA GLY A 418 22.02 6.40 -4.17
C GLY A 418 21.40 7.75 -3.78
N GLN A 419 20.67 8.40 -4.68
CA GLN A 419 20.13 9.74 -4.45
C GLN A 419 18.76 9.68 -3.78
N ALA A 420 18.55 10.52 -2.77
CA ALA A 420 17.25 10.73 -2.13
C ALA A 420 16.58 11.99 -2.68
N GLN A 421 15.24 11.98 -2.78
CA GLN A 421 14.50 13.16 -3.24
C GLN A 421 14.31 14.21 -2.14
N ARG A 422 14.28 13.77 -0.88
CA ARG A 422 14.12 14.65 0.28
C ARG A 422 15.10 14.29 1.37
N TRP A 423 15.31 15.24 2.27
CA TRP A 423 16.12 15.06 3.48
C TRP A 423 15.37 15.61 4.69
N GLY A 424 15.47 14.93 5.83
CA GLY A 424 14.70 15.23 7.02
C GLY A 424 15.40 16.18 7.96
N VAL A 425 14.67 17.13 8.55
CA VAL A 425 15.14 17.99 9.65
C VAL A 425 14.14 17.95 10.80
N VAL A 426 14.65 17.69 12.00
CA VAL A 426 13.89 17.85 13.23
C VAL A 426 13.96 19.32 13.63
N GLN A 427 12.82 20.00 13.72
CA GLN A 427 12.82 21.34 14.31
C GLN A 427 13.25 21.24 15.79
N PRO A 428 14.11 22.15 16.28
CA PRO A 428 14.35 22.27 17.71
C PRO A 428 13.00 22.46 18.43
N PRO A 429 12.82 21.94 19.66
CA PRO A 429 11.68 22.35 20.46
C PRO A 429 11.67 23.88 20.49
N ALA A 430 10.51 24.49 20.19
CA ALA A 430 10.38 25.94 20.19
C ALA A 430 10.98 26.46 21.49
N ASP A 431 12.07 27.24 21.38
CA ASP A 431 12.62 27.93 22.52
C ASP A 431 11.48 28.74 23.12
N SER A 432 11.18 28.51 24.40
CA SER A 432 10.07 29.14 25.10
C SER A 432 10.16 30.67 25.13
N GLY A 433 11.19 31.28 24.53
CA GLY A 433 11.38 32.72 24.45
C GLY A 433 11.62 33.34 25.83
N VAL A 434 11.86 32.51 26.85
CA VAL A 434 12.21 32.97 28.18
C VAL A 434 13.71 33.18 28.17
N GLU A 435 14.13 34.40 27.83
CA GLU A 435 15.42 34.90 28.30
C GLU A 435 15.43 34.75 29.82
N LEU A 436 16.15 33.75 30.33
CA LEU A 436 16.53 33.71 31.73
C LEU A 436 17.57 34.80 31.94
N SER A 437 17.12 36.03 32.12
CA SER A 437 17.92 37.07 32.75
C SER A 437 18.08 36.70 34.23
N SER A 438 19.22 36.12 34.59
CA SER A 438 19.72 36.11 35.96
C SER A 438 21.24 36.17 35.98
#